data_AF-D3YW60-F1
#
_entry.id   AF-D3YW60-F1
#
_cell.length_a   1.000
_cell.length_b   1.000
_cell.length_c   1.000
_cell.angle_alpha   90.00
_cell.angle_beta   90.00
_cell.angle_gamma   90.00
#
_symmetry.space_group_name_H-M   'P 1'
#
loop_
_entity.id
_entity.type
_entity.pdbx_description
1 polymer ?
#
loop_
_entity_poly.entity_id
_entity_poly.type
_entity_poly.pdbx_seq_one_letter_code
_entity_poly.pdbx_strand_id
1 'polypeptide(L)'
;MAGRAVLLAGPPGTGKTALALAIAQELGSKVPFCPMVGSEVYSTEIKKTEVLMENFRRAIGLRIKETKEVYEGEVTELTPCETENPMGGYGKTISHVIIGLKTAKGTKQLKLDPSIFESLQKERVEAGDVIYIE
;
A
#
# COMPACT_ATOMS: atom_id res chain seq x y z
N MET A 1 25.46 13.53 9.47
CA MET A 1 25.40 14.01 10.87
C MET A 1 23.93 14.01 11.28
N ALA A 2 23.48 13.07 12.12
CA ALA A 2 22.10 12.94 12.58
C ALA A 2 22.04 13.09 14.12
N GLY A 3 20.85 13.30 14.69
CA GLY A 3 20.67 13.40 16.14
C GLY A 3 21.06 14.75 16.76
N ARG A 4 20.80 15.86 16.06
CA ARG A 4 20.97 17.22 16.61
C ARG A 4 19.66 17.73 17.20
N ALA A 5 19.76 18.50 18.28
CA ALA A 5 18.62 19.15 18.92
C ALA A 5 18.64 20.66 18.66
N VAL A 6 17.45 21.27 18.62
CA VAL A 6 17.24 22.72 18.55
C VAL A 6 16.31 23.11 19.71
N LEU A 7 16.69 24.14 20.46
CA LEU A 7 15.89 24.68 21.55
C LEU A 7 15.29 26.04 21.14
N LEU A 8 13.96 26.13 21.16
CA LEU A 8 13.24 27.39 21.00
C LEU A 8 12.91 27.96 22.39
N ALA A 9 13.59 29.04 22.78
CA ALA A 9 13.42 29.68 24.09
C ALA A 9 12.72 31.04 23.95
N GLY A 10 11.89 31.39 24.94
CA GLY A 10 11.22 32.69 25.04
C GLY A 10 9.90 32.63 25.81
N PRO A 11 9.33 33.79 26.22
CA PRO A 11 8.07 33.88 26.96
C PRO A 11 6.89 33.15 26.30
N PRO A 12 5.84 32.74 27.03
CA PRO A 12 4.62 32.19 26.41
C PRO A 12 4.02 33.19 25.40
N GLY A 13 3.41 32.69 24.32
CA GLY A 13 2.80 33.53 23.28
C GLY A 13 3.75 34.08 22.21
N THR A 14 5.06 33.83 22.28
CA THR A 14 6.04 34.36 21.29
C THR A 14 6.18 33.52 20.02
N GLY A 15 5.19 32.70 19.66
CA GLY A 15 5.18 31.99 18.37
C GLY A 15 6.12 30.77 18.24
N LYS A 16 6.72 30.26 19.32
CA LYS A 16 7.60 29.07 19.29
C LYS A 16 6.96 27.86 18.59
N THR A 17 5.71 27.53 18.96
CA THR A 17 4.96 26.43 18.35
C THR A 17 4.59 26.74 16.91
N ALA A 18 4.22 27.99 16.61
CA ALA A 18 3.90 28.43 15.25
C ALA A 18 5.11 28.28 14.32
N LEU A 19 6.32 28.60 14.80
CA LEU A 19 7.56 28.41 14.04
C LEU A 19 7.82 26.91 13.76
N ALA A 20 7.63 26.04 14.74
CA ALA A 20 7.79 24.59 14.55
C ALA A 20 6.80 24.04 13.50
N LEU A 21 5.54 24.49 13.54
CA LEU A 21 4.52 24.10 12.55
C LEU A 21 4.81 24.67 11.16
N ALA A 22 5.32 25.90 11.07
CA ALA A 22 5.74 26.50 9.81
C ALA A 22 6.88 25.69 9.16
N ILE A 23 7.88 25.27 9.96
CA ILE A 23 8.96 24.39 9.47
C ILE A 23 8.38 23.06 8.95
N ALA A 24 7.43 22.46 9.66
CA ALA A 24 6.79 21.22 9.24
C ALA A 24 6.03 21.38 7.92
N GLN A 25 5.31 22.49 7.74
CA GLN A 25 4.59 22.80 6.51
C GLN A 25 5.55 23.03 5.33
N GLU A 26 6.64 23.75 5.55
CA GLU A 26 7.67 24.02 4.53
C GLU A 26 8.35 22.73 4.04
N LEU A 27 8.59 21.77 4.93
CA LEU A 27 9.14 20.45 4.58
C LEU A 27 8.15 19.58 3.78
N GLY A 28 6.85 19.87 3.89
CA GLY A 28 5.76 19.20 3.17
C GLY A 28 5.35 17.84 3.74
N SER A 29 4.24 17.30 3.22
CA SER A 29 3.61 16.04 3.69
C SER A 29 4.47 14.78 3.55
N LYS A 30 5.56 14.90 2.81
CA LYS A 30 6.51 13.84 2.48
C LYS A 30 7.56 13.62 3.57
N VAL A 31 7.67 14.52 4.53
CA VAL A 31 8.61 14.47 5.65
C VAL A 31 7.79 14.33 6.95
N PRO A 32 8.02 13.28 7.76
CA PRO A 32 7.25 13.10 8.99
C PRO A 32 7.57 14.19 10.01
N PHE A 33 6.52 14.77 10.60
CA PHE A 33 6.60 15.68 11.73
C PHE A 33 5.73 15.14 12.86
N CYS A 34 6.34 14.77 13.99
CA CYS A 34 5.66 14.20 15.15
C CYS A 34 5.71 15.19 16.31
N PRO A 35 4.70 16.08 16.48
CA PRO A 35 4.62 16.92 17.66
C PRO A 35 4.29 16.06 18.88
N MET A 36 4.96 16.32 20.00
CA MET A 36 4.76 15.61 21.25
C MET A 36 4.77 16.61 22.41
N VAL A 37 3.83 16.48 23.34
CA VAL A 37 3.83 17.25 24.59
C VAL A 37 4.59 16.47 25.66
N GLY A 38 5.42 17.15 26.46
CA GLY A 38 6.26 16.47 27.47
C GLY A 38 5.48 15.61 28.48
N SER A 39 4.21 15.92 28.74
CA SER A 39 3.33 15.12 29.61
C SER A 39 2.91 13.78 28.99
N GLU A 40 2.96 13.63 27.67
CA GLU A 40 2.59 12.40 26.96
C GLU A 40 3.61 11.26 27.18
N VAL A 41 4.79 11.58 27.71
CA VAL A 41 5.83 10.57 28.06
C VAL A 41 5.39 9.68 29.23
N TYR A 42 4.44 10.14 30.04
CA TYR A 42 3.98 9.41 31.22
C TYR A 42 2.82 8.47 30.84
N SER A 43 3.09 7.17 30.86
CA SER A 43 2.10 6.10 30.61
C SER A 43 2.09 5.09 31.77
N THR A 44 0.92 4.51 32.05
CA THR A 44 0.75 3.41 33.01
C THR A 44 1.11 2.06 32.42
N GLU A 45 1.04 1.92 31.10
CA GLU A 45 1.20 0.64 30.39
C GLU A 45 2.61 0.47 29.83
N ILE A 46 3.25 1.58 29.45
CA ILE A 46 4.51 1.59 28.71
C ILE A 46 5.57 2.39 29.47
N LYS A 47 6.82 1.90 29.45
CA LYS A 47 7.97 2.60 30.06
C LYS A 47 8.20 3.94 29.34
N LYS A 48 8.53 4.99 30.11
CA LYS A 48 8.85 6.34 29.59
C LYS A 48 9.86 6.33 28.45
N THR A 49 10.88 5.48 28.53
CA THR A 49 11.90 5.32 27.49
C THR A 49 11.33 4.76 26.19
N GLU A 50 10.38 3.83 26.27
CA GLU A 50 9.77 3.25 25.09
C GLU A 50 8.83 4.25 24.40
N VAL A 51 8.08 5.04 25.16
CA VAL A 51 7.26 6.12 24.60
C VAL A 51 8.12 7.11 23.82
N LEU A 52 9.30 7.48 24.35
CA LEU A 52 10.24 8.34 23.62
C LEU A 52 10.79 7.66 22.36
N MET A 53 11.21 6.39 22.46
CA MET A 53 11.74 5.64 21.33
C MET A 53 10.70 5.45 20.22
N GLU A 54 9.44 5.22 20.57
CA GLU A 54 8.35 5.12 19.62
C GLU A 54 8.14 6.45 18.87
N ASN A 55 8.15 7.59 19.58
CA ASN A 55 8.05 8.90 18.94
C ASN A 55 9.24 9.18 18.01
N PHE A 56 10.46 8.74 18.37
CA PHE A 56 11.60 8.81 17.45
C PHE A 56 11.40 7.94 16.20
N ARG A 57 10.88 6.72 16.33
CA ARG A 57 10.58 5.84 15.18
C ARG A 57 9.52 6.48 14.27
N ARG A 58 8.46 7.06 14.83
CA ARG A 58 7.40 7.77 14.09
C ARG A 58 7.92 9.00 13.34
N ALA A 59 8.95 9.67 13.88
CA ALA A 59 9.59 10.81 13.25
C ALA A 59 10.62 10.43 12.15
N ILE A 60 10.87 9.14 11.91
CA ILE A 60 11.80 8.67 10.88
C ILE A 60 11.00 8.07 9.71
N GLY A 61 11.05 8.73 8.56
CA GLY A 61 10.36 8.29 7.36
C GLY A 61 11.25 7.44 6.48
N LEU A 62 10.78 6.25 6.09
CA LEU A 62 11.41 5.42 5.06
C LEU A 62 10.58 5.54 3.78
N ARG A 63 11.23 5.93 2.67
CA ARG A 63 10.60 5.94 1.35
C ARG A 63 11.21 4.84 0.50
N ILE A 64 10.40 3.83 0.24
CA ILE A 64 10.74 2.75 -0.69
C ILE A 64 10.03 3.04 -2.02
N LYS A 65 10.75 2.88 -3.12
CA LYS A 65 10.18 2.92 -4.46
C LYS A 65 10.23 1.52 -5.02
N GLU A 66 9.07 1.01 -5.40
CA GLU A 66 8.91 -0.30 -6.03
C GLU A 66 8.16 -0.10 -7.34
N THR A 67 8.53 -0.87 -8.36
CA THR A 67 7.82 -0.88 -9.64
C THR A 67 6.98 -2.13 -9.69
N LYS A 68 5.68 -1.97 -9.93
CA LYS A 68 4.72 -3.07 -10.03
C LYS A 68 4.05 -3.02 -11.40
N GLU A 69 4.10 -4.13 -12.12
CA GLU A 69 3.35 -4.30 -13.36
C GLU A 69 1.94 -4.77 -12.99
N VAL A 70 0.93 -4.05 -13.48
CA VAL A 70 -0.48 -4.37 -13.20
C VAL A 70 -1.26 -4.37 -14.51
N TYR A 71 -2.25 -5.25 -14.60
CA TYR A 71 -3.24 -5.24 -15.66
C TYR A 71 -4.56 -4.72 -15.11
N GLU A 72 -5.07 -3.63 -15.68
CA GLU A 72 -6.34 -3.03 -15.29
C GLU A 72 -7.28 -2.98 -16.49
N GLY A 73 -8.56 -3.28 -16.27
CA GLY A 73 -9.59 -3.09 -17.29
C GLY A 73 -10.92 -3.73 -16.94
N GLU A 74 -11.93 -3.39 -17.73
CA GLU A 74 -13.23 -4.06 -17.75
C GLU A 74 -13.10 -5.45 -18.39
N VAL A 75 -13.59 -6.48 -17.72
CA VAL A 75 -13.58 -7.85 -18.22
C VAL A 75 -14.56 -7.96 -19.37
N THR A 76 -14.07 -8.22 -20.57
CA THR A 76 -14.93 -8.47 -21.74
C THR A 76 -15.20 -9.96 -21.93
N GLU A 77 -14.20 -10.78 -21.64
CA GLU A 77 -14.24 -12.22 -21.88
C GLU A 77 -13.47 -12.94 -20.76
N LEU A 78 -14.03 -14.04 -20.25
CA LEU A 78 -13.39 -14.91 -19.28
C LEU A 78 -13.60 -16.35 -19.73
N THR A 79 -12.57 -16.98 -20.28
CA THR A 79 -12.65 -18.34 -20.83
C THR A 79 -11.57 -19.25 -20.25
N PRO A 80 -11.92 -20.24 -19.42
CA PRO A 80 -10.97 -21.24 -18.95
C PRO A 80 -10.66 -22.28 -20.03
N CYS A 81 -9.38 -22.56 -20.25
CA CYS A 81 -8.91 -23.60 -21.17
C CYS A 81 -8.60 -24.89 -20.40
N GLU A 82 -9.45 -25.89 -20.58
CA GLU A 82 -9.30 -27.22 -19.99
C GLU A 82 -8.41 -28.13 -20.86
N THR A 83 -7.52 -28.88 -20.23
CA THR A 83 -6.72 -29.93 -20.88
C THR A 83 -6.95 -31.28 -20.21
N GLU A 84 -6.76 -32.36 -20.98
CA GLU A 84 -6.78 -33.72 -20.44
C GLU A 84 -5.63 -33.92 -19.44
N ASN A 85 -5.92 -34.58 -18.33
CA ASN A 85 -4.99 -34.73 -17.24
C ASN A 85 -3.86 -35.72 -17.61
N PRO A 86 -2.58 -35.29 -17.66
CA PRO A 86 -1.47 -36.17 -18.07
C PRO A 86 -1.24 -37.36 -17.12
N MET A 87 -1.79 -37.30 -15.90
CA MET A 87 -1.69 -38.35 -14.87
C MET A 87 -2.80 -39.40 -14.93
N GLY A 88 -3.65 -39.43 -15.96
CA GLY A 88 -4.57 -40.54 -16.23
C GLY A 88 -5.77 -40.68 -15.27
N GLY A 89 -6.09 -39.62 -14.51
CA GLY A 89 -7.30 -39.55 -13.68
C GLY A 89 -8.50 -39.01 -14.46
N TYR A 90 -9.72 -39.45 -14.09
CA TYR A 90 -10.97 -38.85 -14.56
C TYR A 90 -11.08 -37.42 -14.02
N GLY A 91 -10.81 -36.43 -14.87
CA GLY A 91 -10.98 -35.01 -14.54
C GLY A 91 -10.31 -34.13 -15.58
N LYS A 92 -10.99 -33.07 -16.00
CA LYS A 92 -10.39 -32.02 -16.80
C LYS A 92 -9.65 -31.05 -15.87
N THR A 93 -8.40 -30.73 -16.18
CA THR A 93 -7.62 -29.76 -15.40
C THR A 93 -7.54 -28.46 -16.20
N ILE A 94 -7.74 -27.32 -15.54
CA ILE A 94 -7.60 -26.01 -16.19
C ILE A 94 -6.10 -25.75 -16.39
N SER A 95 -5.71 -25.52 -17.63
CA SER A 95 -4.31 -25.28 -18.02
C SER A 95 -3.93 -23.80 -18.03
N HIS A 96 -4.86 -22.93 -18.40
CA HIS A 96 -4.73 -21.48 -18.40
C HIS A 96 -6.11 -20.84 -18.57
N VAL A 97 -6.23 -19.55 -18.23
CA VAL A 97 -7.44 -18.76 -18.50
C VAL A 97 -7.11 -17.65 -19.49
N ILE A 98 -7.99 -17.44 -20.46
CA ILE A 98 -7.94 -16.30 -21.35
C ILE A 98 -8.90 -15.24 -20.82
N ILE A 99 -8.37 -14.06 -20.55
CA ILE A 99 -9.15 -12.90 -20.09
C ILE A 99 -8.99 -11.77 -21.10
N GLY A 100 -10.11 -11.27 -21.60
CA GLY A 100 -10.15 -10.01 -22.33
C GLY A 100 -10.34 -8.85 -21.36
N LEU A 101 -9.40 -7.90 -21.36
CA LEU A 101 -9.50 -6.65 -20.60
C LEU A 101 -9.65 -5.47 -21.56
N LYS A 102 -10.64 -4.62 -21.30
CA LYS A 102 -10.91 -3.39 -22.03
C LYS A 102 -10.63 -2.18 -21.17
N THR A 103 -9.89 -1.23 -21.73
CA THR A 103 -9.68 0.10 -21.15
C THR A 103 -10.23 1.16 -22.09
N ALA A 104 -10.27 2.41 -21.64
CA ALA A 104 -10.63 3.55 -22.50
C ALA A 104 -9.69 3.71 -23.72
N LYS A 105 -8.46 3.17 -23.66
CA LYS A 105 -7.45 3.31 -24.72
C LYS A 105 -7.41 2.13 -25.69
N GLY A 106 -8.00 0.99 -25.33
CA GLY A 106 -7.98 -0.21 -26.14
C GLY A 106 -8.25 -1.48 -25.36
N THR A 107 -8.31 -2.59 -26.09
CA THR A 107 -8.60 -3.94 -25.58
C THR A 107 -7.38 -4.83 -25.71
N LYS A 108 -7.14 -5.70 -24.72
CA LYS A 108 -6.07 -6.69 -24.74
C LYS A 108 -6.55 -8.02 -24.20
N GLN A 109 -6.25 -9.11 -24.89
CA GLN A 109 -6.44 -10.47 -24.36
C GLN A 109 -5.16 -10.94 -23.68
N LEU A 110 -5.31 -11.53 -22.50
CA LEU A 110 -4.24 -12.03 -21.66
C LEU A 110 -4.46 -13.52 -21.41
N LYS A 111 -3.37 -14.28 -21.46
CA LYS A 111 -3.34 -15.67 -21.03
C LYS A 111 -2.72 -15.73 -19.64
N LEU A 112 -3.51 -16.11 -18.65
CA LEU A 112 -3.13 -16.14 -17.23
C LEU A 112 -3.08 -17.56 -16.70
N ASP A 113 -2.34 -17.72 -15.61
CA ASP A 113 -2.19 -18.98 -14.89
C ASP A 113 -3.53 -19.45 -14.28
N PRO A 114 -3.80 -20.77 -14.19
CA PRO A 114 -5.01 -21.30 -13.57
C PRO A 114 -5.28 -20.81 -12.15
N SER A 115 -4.26 -20.47 -11.36
CA SER A 115 -4.43 -19.94 -10.00
C SER A 115 -5.21 -18.62 -9.96
N ILE A 116 -5.12 -17.81 -11.02
CA ILE A 116 -5.91 -16.58 -11.16
C ILE A 116 -7.40 -16.91 -11.34
N PHE A 117 -7.73 -18.03 -11.99
CA PHE A 117 -9.12 -18.46 -12.16
C PHE A 117 -9.82 -18.70 -10.82
N GLU A 118 -9.14 -19.36 -9.89
CA GLU A 118 -9.68 -19.64 -8.56
C GLU A 118 -9.96 -18.34 -7.81
N SER A 119 -9.07 -17.36 -7.93
CA SER A 119 -9.23 -16.03 -7.35
C SER A 119 -10.44 -15.29 -7.95
N LEU A 120 -10.60 -15.34 -9.27
CA LEU A 120 -11.74 -14.73 -9.97
C LEU A 120 -13.07 -15.39 -9.63
N GLN A 121 -13.10 -16.72 -9.49
CA GLN A 121 -14.31 -17.44 -9.04
C GLN A 121 -14.68 -17.07 -7.61
N LYS A 122 -13.69 -16.94 -6.72
CA LYS A 122 -13.90 -16.57 -5.32
C LYS A 122 -14.48 -15.16 -5.19
N GLU A 123 -14.01 -14.24 -6.02
CA GLU A 123 -14.49 -12.86 -6.08
C GLU A 123 -15.76 -12.69 -6.93
N ARG A 124 -16.20 -13.76 -7.61
CA ARG A 124 -17.39 -13.79 -8.50
C ARG A 124 -17.33 -12.73 -9.59
N VAL A 125 -16.17 -12.62 -10.23
CA VAL A 125 -15.95 -11.68 -11.34
C VAL A 125 -16.74 -12.14 -12.56
N GLU A 126 -17.53 -11.22 -13.11
CA GLU A 126 -18.33 -11.42 -14.32
C GLU A 126 -17.87 -10.48 -15.46
N ALA A 127 -18.34 -10.75 -16.68
CA ALA A 127 -18.09 -9.86 -17.80
C ALA A 127 -18.82 -8.53 -17.57
N GLY A 128 -18.10 -7.41 -17.69
CA GLY A 128 -18.54 -6.06 -17.36
C GLY A 128 -17.94 -5.51 -16.07
N ASP A 129 -17.29 -6.35 -15.25
CA ASP A 129 -16.62 -5.89 -14.03
C ASP A 129 -15.26 -5.25 -14.35
N VAL A 130 -14.92 -4.18 -13.64
CA VAL A 130 -13.60 -3.55 -13.73
C VAL A 130 -12.69 -4.16 -12.68
N ILE A 131 -11.63 -4.84 -13.15
CA ILE A 131 -10.69 -5.54 -12.29
C ILE A 131 -9.27 -5.00 -12.44
N TYR A 132 -8.46 -5.22 -11.40
CA TYR A 132 -7.02 -5.04 -11.44
C TYR A 132 -6.36 -6.38 -11.08
N ILE A 133 -5.34 -6.76 -11.84
CA ILE A 133 -4.58 -7.99 -11.65
C ILE A 133 -3.12 -7.61 -11.40
N GLU A 134 -2.59 -8.15 -10.30
CA GLU A 134 -1.20 -7.98 -9.84
C GLU A 134 -0.42 -9.29 -9.80
#